data_AF-A0A1E4FXN4-F1
#
_entry.id   AF-A0A1E4FXN4-F1
#
_cell.length_a   1.000
_cell.length_b   1.000
_cell.length_c   1.000
_cell.angle_alpha   90.00
_cell.angle_beta   90.00
_cell.angle_gamma   90.00
#
_symmetry.space_group_name_H-M   'P 1'
#
loop_
_entity.id
_entity.type
_entity.pdbx_description
1 polymer ?
#
loop_
_entity_poly.entity_id
_entity_poly.type
_entity_poly.pdbx_seq_one_letter_code
_entity_poly.pdbx_strand_id
1 'polypeptide(L)'
;MRTWWRRRRRKELTDAQFAQIEGWADRARQALSQYGSLEDCLERSGIHWQISQSPHVVAGVRMRAQLDLNSRRLTIYAGALAELQTEQRGRKLVERVILSHEVFHLLCPDCPGSVHEAAAHWFAAEVTGLQEFPGIWDLTTE
;
A
#
# COMPACT_ATOMS: atom_id res chain seq x y z
N MET A 1 2.25 -13.59 0.16
CA MET A 1 0.80 -13.32 0.02
C MET A 1 -0.12 -14.39 0.63
N ARG A 2 -0.13 -15.67 0.20
CA ARG A 2 -1.08 -16.68 0.74
C ARG A 2 -1.05 -16.79 2.28
N THR A 3 0.14 -16.81 2.88
CA THR A 3 0.32 -16.77 4.34
C THR A 3 -0.32 -15.54 4.97
N TRP A 4 -0.09 -14.35 4.40
CA TRP A 4 -0.68 -13.10 4.87
C TRP A 4 -2.21 -13.14 4.79
N TRP A 5 -2.75 -13.59 3.65
CA TRP A 5 -4.18 -13.70 3.43
C TRP A 5 -4.83 -14.60 4.49
N ARG A 6 -4.26 -15.79 4.70
CA ARG A 6 -4.75 -16.73 5.70
C ARG A 6 -4.75 -16.16 7.10
N ARG A 7 -3.68 -15.48 7.51
CA ARG A 7 -3.60 -14.85 8.85
C ARG A 7 -4.61 -13.70 9.00
N ARG A 8 -4.66 -12.78 8.03
CA ARG A 8 -5.51 -11.57 8.11
C ARG A 8 -7.00 -11.88 7.91
N ARG A 9 -7.34 -12.79 7.00
CA ARG A 9 -8.73 -13.07 6.61
C ARG A 9 -9.29 -14.35 7.23
N ARG A 10 -8.47 -15.14 7.92
CA ARG A 10 -8.84 -16.44 8.53
C ARG A 10 -9.49 -17.42 7.53
N LYS A 11 -9.07 -17.37 6.28
CA LYS A 11 -9.55 -18.22 5.18
C LYS A 11 -8.45 -18.43 4.16
N GLU A 12 -8.55 -19.50 3.38
CA GLU A 12 -7.62 -19.73 2.27
C GLU A 12 -7.85 -18.73 1.13
N LEU A 13 -6.77 -18.46 0.39
CA LEU A 13 -6.84 -17.68 -0.84
C LEU A 13 -7.10 -18.64 -1.99
N THR A 14 -8.28 -18.54 -2.60
CA THR A 14 -8.62 -19.31 -3.80
C THR A 14 -7.86 -18.76 -5.02
N ASP A 15 -7.66 -19.59 -6.05
CA ASP A 15 -6.97 -19.15 -7.27
C ASP A 15 -7.77 -18.08 -8.03
N ALA A 16 -9.10 -18.15 -8.00
CA ALA A 16 -9.96 -17.10 -8.57
C ALA A 16 -9.77 -15.75 -7.87
N GLN A 17 -9.65 -15.74 -6.54
CA GLN A 17 -9.34 -14.51 -5.79
C GLN A 17 -7.92 -14.03 -6.07
N PHE A 18 -6.96 -14.93 -6.23
CA PHE A 18 -5.60 -14.54 -6.58
C PHE A 18 -5.53 -13.88 -7.96
N ALA A 19 -6.18 -14.48 -8.97
CA ALA A 19 -6.26 -13.88 -10.30
C ALA A 19 -6.97 -12.51 -10.28
N GLN A 20 -7.96 -12.31 -9.41
CA GLN A 20 -8.57 -10.99 -9.21
C GLN A 20 -7.57 -9.98 -8.62
N ILE A 21 -6.77 -10.38 -7.63
CA ILE A 21 -5.73 -9.53 -7.01
C ILE A 21 -4.73 -9.09 -8.07
N GLU A 22 -4.18 -10.04 -8.84
CA GLU A 22 -3.25 -9.76 -9.93
C GLU A 22 -3.88 -8.86 -11.00
N GLY A 23 -5.11 -9.16 -11.41
CA GLY A 23 -5.82 -8.37 -12.41
C GLY A 23 -6.11 -6.93 -11.98
N TRP A 24 -6.27 -6.65 -10.68
CA TRP A 24 -6.41 -5.28 -10.17
C TRP A 24 -5.07 -4.56 -10.06
N ALA A 25 -4.02 -5.25 -9.59
CA ALA A 25 -2.68 -4.69 -9.55
C ALA A 25 -2.19 -4.33 -10.96
N ASP A 26 -2.46 -5.16 -11.97
CA ASP A 26 -2.08 -4.88 -13.35
C ASP A 26 -2.84 -3.67 -13.91
N ARG A 27 -4.14 -3.52 -13.61
CA ARG A 27 -4.91 -2.31 -13.97
C ARG A 27 -4.30 -1.05 -13.34
N ALA A 28 -3.94 -1.10 -12.06
CA ALA A 28 -3.29 0.03 -11.40
C ALA A 28 -1.95 0.36 -12.04
N ARG A 29 -1.16 -0.65 -12.44
CA ARG A 29 0.11 -0.46 -13.15
C ARG A 29 -0.08 0.17 -14.52
N GLN A 30 -1.06 -0.29 -15.29
CA GLN A 30 -1.43 0.31 -16.57
C GLN A 30 -1.86 1.76 -16.38
N ALA A 31 -2.68 2.06 -15.37
CA ALA A 31 -3.11 3.42 -15.04
C ALA A 31 -1.92 4.30 -14.63
N LEU A 32 -1.05 3.82 -13.74
CA LEU A 32 0.16 4.54 -13.32
C LEU A 32 1.06 4.92 -14.50
N SER A 33 1.18 4.03 -15.50
CA SER A 33 2.00 4.30 -16.68
C SER A 33 1.55 5.52 -17.51
N GLN A 34 0.29 5.93 -17.38
CA GLN A 34 -0.24 7.16 -18.01
C GLN A 34 0.25 8.45 -17.31
N TYR A 35 0.63 8.34 -16.04
CA TYR A 35 1.19 9.44 -15.25
C TYR A 35 2.71 9.51 -15.40
N GLY A 36 3.37 8.34 -15.42
CA GLY A 36 4.83 8.18 -15.54
C GLY A 36 5.48 7.76 -14.23
N SER A 37 5.18 8.45 -13.13
CA SER A 37 5.68 8.13 -11.78
C SER A 37 4.59 8.21 -10.71
N LEU A 38 4.89 7.73 -9.50
CA LEU A 38 4.00 7.84 -8.33
C LEU A 38 3.80 9.31 -7.95
N GLU A 39 4.89 10.06 -8.02
CA GLU A 39 4.95 11.48 -7.70
C GLU A 39 4.11 12.29 -8.70
N ASP A 40 4.24 12.01 -10.01
CA ASP A 40 3.39 12.64 -11.05
C ASP A 40 1.91 12.26 -10.88
N CYS A 41 1.62 11.02 -10.45
CA CYS A 41 0.27 10.56 -10.18
C CYS A 41 -0.39 11.40 -9.07
N LEU A 42 0.33 11.64 -7.98
CA LEU A 42 -0.14 12.46 -6.87
C LEU A 42 -0.30 13.92 -7.29
N GLU A 43 0.71 14.49 -7.96
CA GLU A 43 0.68 15.89 -8.40
C GLU A 43 -0.49 16.16 -9.36
N ARG A 44 -0.68 15.35 -10.40
CA ARG A 44 -1.78 15.52 -11.35
C ARG A 44 -3.15 15.28 -10.72
N SER A 45 -3.21 14.48 -9.66
CA SER A 45 -4.42 14.27 -8.87
C SER A 45 -4.63 15.38 -7.82
N GLY A 46 -3.72 16.35 -7.74
CA GLY A 46 -3.75 17.43 -6.76
C GLY A 46 -3.58 16.97 -5.33
N ILE A 47 -2.96 15.81 -5.10
CA ILE A 47 -2.70 15.23 -3.78
C ILE A 47 -1.34 15.71 -3.27
N HIS A 48 -1.35 16.42 -2.14
CA HIS A 48 -0.13 16.80 -1.45
C HIS A 48 0.31 15.70 -0.50
N TRP A 49 1.54 15.21 -0.64
CA TRP A 49 2.09 14.20 0.26
C TRP A 49 3.03 14.83 1.31
N GLN A 50 3.02 14.29 2.53
CA GLN A 50 3.85 14.76 3.62
C GLN A 50 4.25 13.61 4.56
N ILE A 51 5.35 13.81 5.31
CA ILE A 51 5.75 12.93 6.40
C ILE A 51 5.43 13.60 7.73
N SER A 52 4.62 12.97 8.56
CA SER A 52 4.29 13.45 9.91
C SER A 52 5.15 12.76 10.96
N GLN A 53 5.72 13.52 11.89
CA GLN A 53 6.40 12.99 13.08
C GLN A 53 5.41 12.56 14.18
N SER A 54 4.19 13.11 14.16
CA SER A 54 3.14 12.73 15.10
C SER A 54 2.54 11.39 14.70
N PRO A 55 2.50 10.39 15.60
CA PRO A 55 1.82 9.13 15.30
C PRO A 55 0.33 9.36 15.13
N HIS A 56 -0.31 8.52 14.32
CA HIS A 56 -1.76 8.51 14.19
C HIS A 56 -2.29 7.15 14.62
N VAL A 57 -3.25 7.17 15.54
CA VAL A 57 -3.84 5.97 16.14
C VAL A 57 -5.35 6.09 16.05
N VAL A 58 -6.00 5.09 15.44
CA VAL A 58 -7.46 5.02 15.30
C VAL A 58 -7.91 3.71 15.92
N ALA A 59 -8.83 3.78 16.89
CA ALA A 59 -9.34 2.61 17.61
C ALA A 59 -8.21 1.70 18.19
N GLY A 60 -7.12 2.31 18.66
CA GLY A 60 -5.95 1.60 19.19
C GLY A 60 -4.99 1.05 18.12
N VAL A 61 -5.32 1.16 16.83
CA VAL A 61 -4.48 0.73 15.71
C VAL A 61 -3.64 1.89 15.23
N ARG A 62 -2.31 1.72 15.20
CA ARG A 62 -1.38 2.72 14.67
C ARG A 62 -1.38 2.66 13.14
N MET A 63 -1.69 3.79 12.51
CA MET A 63 -1.75 3.91 11.05
C MET A 63 -0.35 4.18 10.48
N ARG A 64 -0.09 3.66 9.27
CA ARG A 64 1.20 3.84 8.57
C ARG A 64 1.18 4.99 7.58
N ALA A 65 0.06 5.09 6.88
CA ALA A 65 -0.28 6.25 6.08
C ALA A 65 -1.78 6.51 6.17
N GLN A 66 -2.17 7.67 5.66
CA GLN A 66 -3.55 8.08 5.51
C GLN A 66 -3.68 8.87 4.22
N LEU A 67 -4.45 8.35 3.27
CA LEU A 67 -4.94 9.09 2.12
C LEU A 67 -6.31 9.71 2.46
N ASP A 68 -6.35 11.03 2.58
CA ASP A 68 -7.58 11.81 2.73
C ASP A 68 -7.90 12.55 1.43
N LEU A 69 -8.92 12.07 0.73
CA LEU A 69 -9.37 12.63 -0.55
C LEU A 69 -10.09 13.98 -0.39
N ASN A 70 -10.67 14.27 0.78
CA ASN A 70 -11.37 15.54 1.02
C ASN A 70 -10.36 16.68 1.16
N SER A 71 -9.31 16.47 1.96
CA SER A 71 -8.22 17.44 2.11
C SER A 71 -7.13 17.30 1.04
N ARG A 72 -7.29 16.36 0.10
CA ARG A 72 -6.33 16.00 -0.95
C ARG A 72 -4.93 15.82 -0.42
N ARG A 73 -4.81 15.00 0.62
CA ARG A 73 -3.57 14.85 1.38
C ARG A 73 -3.24 13.39 1.61
N LEU A 74 -1.99 13.04 1.34
CA LEU A 74 -1.40 11.78 1.76
C LEU A 74 -0.42 12.06 2.90
N THR A 75 -0.65 11.47 4.07
CA THR A 75 0.28 11.57 5.19
C THR A 75 0.92 10.21 5.47
N ILE A 76 2.25 10.14 5.48
CA ILE A 76 3.00 8.97 5.94
C ILE A 76 3.53 9.26 7.35
N TYR A 77 3.33 8.34 8.30
CA TYR A 77 3.73 8.55 9.69
C TYR A 77 5.13 8.01 9.96
N ALA A 78 6.05 8.87 10.41
CA ALA A 78 7.46 8.55 10.60
C ALA A 78 7.70 7.42 11.62
N GLY A 79 6.87 7.33 12.66
CA GLY A 79 6.93 6.25 13.64
C GLY A 79 6.70 4.87 13.00
N ALA A 80 5.72 4.77 12.10
CA ALA A 80 5.45 3.54 11.37
C ALA A 80 6.57 3.16 10.38
N LEU A 81 7.22 4.15 9.77
CA LEU A 81 8.41 3.90 8.94
C LEU A 81 9.55 3.29 9.77
N ALA A 82 9.76 3.78 11.00
CA ALA A 82 10.80 3.26 11.89
C ALA A 82 10.49 1.82 12.34
N GLU A 83 9.23 1.49 12.61
CA GLU A 83 8.81 0.13 12.98
C GLU A 83 9.04 -0.89 11.87
N LEU A 84 8.83 -0.49 10.63
CA LEU A 84 9.05 -1.33 9.45
C LEU A 84 10.51 -1.41 9.02
N GLN A 85 11.35 -0.51 9.53
CA GLN A 85 12.76 -0.45 9.19
C GLN A 85 13.54 -1.53 9.94
N THR A 86 13.68 -2.69 9.30
CA THR A 86 14.67 -3.69 9.70
C THR A 86 16.05 -3.34 9.13
N GLU A 87 17.15 -3.83 9.71
CA GLU A 87 18.53 -3.59 9.24
C GLU A 87 18.75 -3.88 7.73
N GLN A 88 17.93 -4.76 7.15
CA GLN A 88 18.00 -5.13 5.73
C GLN A 88 17.17 -4.24 4.79
N ARG A 89 16.26 -3.39 5.29
CA ARG A 89 15.34 -2.58 4.47
C ARG A 89 15.62 -1.09 4.66
N GLY A 90 16.07 -0.42 3.61
CA GLY A 90 16.31 1.02 3.65
C GLY A 90 15.01 1.83 3.79
N ARG A 91 15.04 2.91 4.56
CA ARG A 91 13.88 3.79 4.81
C ARG A 91 13.17 4.26 3.53
N LYS A 92 13.93 4.66 2.50
CA LYS A 92 13.37 5.12 1.21
C LYS A 92 12.56 4.03 0.50
N LEU A 93 12.96 2.76 0.65
CA LEU A 93 12.23 1.64 0.07
C LEU A 93 10.90 1.45 0.78
N VAL A 94 10.90 1.45 2.12
CA VAL A 94 9.67 1.35 2.92
C VAL A 94 8.69 2.48 2.58
N GLU A 95 9.19 3.71 2.49
CA GLU A 95 8.39 4.87 2.09
C GLU A 95 7.77 4.68 0.71
N ARG A 96 8.56 4.24 -0.29
CA ARG A 96 8.09 4.00 -1.66
C ARG A 96 7.04 2.88 -1.72
N VAL A 97 7.15 1.86 -0.88
CA VAL A 97 6.15 0.78 -0.78
C VAL A 97 4.84 1.31 -0.22
N ILE A 98 4.88 2.06 0.88
CA ILE A 98 3.69 2.68 1.46
C ILE A 98 3.04 3.63 0.45
N LEU A 99 3.84 4.48 -0.19
CA LEU A 99 3.37 5.38 -1.23
C LEU A 99 2.67 4.63 -2.38
N SER A 100 3.28 3.55 -2.86
CA SER A 100 2.69 2.73 -3.94
C SER A 100 1.38 2.10 -3.49
N HIS A 101 1.29 1.60 -2.26
CA HIS A 101 0.06 1.05 -1.70
C HIS A 101 -1.06 2.10 -1.68
N GLU A 102 -0.79 3.32 -1.23
CA GLU A 102 -1.79 4.38 -1.15
C GLU A 102 -2.19 4.90 -2.55
N VAL A 103 -1.24 4.99 -3.49
CA VAL A 103 -1.53 5.35 -4.89
C VAL A 103 -2.42 4.33 -5.57
N PHE A 104 -2.33 3.04 -5.22
CA PHE A 104 -3.26 2.03 -5.73
C PHE A 104 -4.72 2.40 -5.42
N HIS A 105 -5.00 2.86 -4.20
CA HIS A 105 -6.35 3.26 -3.78
C HIS A 105 -6.89 4.46 -4.57
N LEU A 106 -5.98 5.35 -5.00
CA LEU A 106 -6.33 6.46 -5.87
C LEU A 106 -6.63 6.01 -7.31
N LEU A 107 -5.83 5.08 -7.83
CA LEU A 107 -5.95 4.60 -9.22
C LEU A 107 -7.08 3.60 -9.44
N CYS A 108 -7.47 2.86 -8.39
CA CYS A 108 -8.45 1.77 -8.47
C CYS A 108 -9.53 1.89 -7.39
N PRO A 109 -10.32 2.98 -7.37
CA PRO A 109 -11.33 3.23 -6.33
C PRO A 109 -12.46 2.18 -6.32
N ASP A 110 -12.72 1.54 -7.47
CA ASP A 110 -13.78 0.52 -7.63
C ASP A 110 -13.32 -0.90 -7.29
N CYS A 111 -12.09 -1.08 -6.79
CA CYS A 111 -11.58 -2.39 -6.44
C CYS A 111 -12.38 -2.99 -5.27
N PRO A 112 -12.88 -4.25 -5.37
CA PRO A 112 -13.71 -4.83 -4.32
C PRO A 112 -12.97 -4.94 -2.98
N GLY A 113 -13.59 -4.46 -1.90
CA GLY A 113 -13.02 -4.44 -0.54
C GLY A 113 -12.57 -5.81 0.00
N SER A 114 -13.05 -6.91 -0.59
CA SER A 114 -12.59 -8.26 -0.27
C SER A 114 -11.15 -8.54 -0.67
N VAL A 115 -10.68 -7.94 -1.77
CA VAL A 115 -9.33 -8.14 -2.34
C VAL A 115 -8.47 -6.87 -2.33
N HIS A 116 -9.09 -5.70 -2.14
CA HIS A 116 -8.49 -4.37 -2.21
C HIS A 116 -7.10 -4.26 -1.56
N GLU A 117 -7.00 -4.56 -0.27
CA GLU A 117 -5.73 -4.53 0.49
C GLU A 117 -4.65 -5.42 -0.14
N ALA A 118 -5.02 -6.63 -0.55
CA ALA A 118 -4.06 -7.58 -1.12
C ALA A 118 -3.55 -7.11 -2.48
N ALA A 119 -4.44 -6.52 -3.30
CA ALA A 119 -4.10 -5.93 -4.58
C ALA A 119 -3.20 -4.70 -4.41
N ALA A 120 -3.45 -3.85 -3.43
CA ALA A 120 -2.60 -2.71 -3.10
C ALA A 120 -1.17 -3.14 -2.71
N HIS A 121 -1.02 -4.16 -1.86
CA HIS A 121 0.30 -4.71 -1.54
C HIS A 121 0.98 -5.41 -2.72
N TRP A 122 0.21 -6.10 -3.57
CA TRP A 122 0.76 -6.74 -4.76
C TRP A 122 1.30 -5.70 -5.73
N PHE A 123 0.51 -4.68 -6.04
CA PHE A 123 0.92 -3.53 -6.82
C PHE A 123 2.16 -2.84 -6.24
N ALA A 124 2.18 -2.61 -4.92
CA ALA A 124 3.33 -2.01 -4.27
C ALA A 124 4.60 -2.84 -4.42
N ALA A 125 4.51 -4.18 -4.37
CA ALA A 125 5.65 -5.06 -4.62
C ALA A 125 6.18 -4.88 -6.05
N GLU A 126 5.30 -4.90 -7.03
CA GLU A 126 5.65 -4.78 -8.46
C GLU A 126 6.30 -3.43 -8.78
N VAL A 127 5.70 -2.33 -8.32
CA VAL A 127 6.21 -0.96 -8.58
C VAL A 127 7.57 -0.72 -7.93
N THR A 128 7.84 -1.36 -6.79
CA THR A 128 9.10 -1.22 -6.05
C THR A 128 10.14 -2.28 -6.40
N GLY A 129 9.81 -3.24 -7.27
CA GLY A 129 10.70 -4.34 -7.64
C GLY A 129 10.99 -5.30 -6.49
N LEU A 130 10.13 -5.36 -5.47
CA LEU A 130 10.28 -6.27 -4.35
C LEU A 130 9.94 -7.70 -4.78
N GLN A 131 10.83 -8.64 -4.43
CA GLN A 131 10.56 -10.07 -4.60
C GLN A 131 9.59 -10.61 -3.55
N GLU A 132 9.52 -9.96 -2.38
CA GLU A 132 8.60 -10.35 -1.31
C GLU A 132 7.28 -9.58 -1.35
N PHE A 133 6.22 -10.18 -0.80
CA PHE A 133 4.92 -9.52 -0.68
C PHE A 133 4.89 -8.63 0.57
N PRO A 134 4.84 -7.29 0.43
CA PRO A 134 5.08 -6.36 1.54
C PRO A 134 4.00 -6.39 2.62
N GLY A 135 2.80 -6.89 2.34
CA GLY A 135 1.79 -7.08 3.38
C GLY A 135 2.26 -8.00 4.50
N ILE A 136 3.26 -8.86 4.29
CA ILE A 136 3.82 -9.69 5.38
C ILE A 136 4.38 -8.84 6.53
N TRP A 137 4.80 -7.60 6.26
CA TRP A 137 5.29 -6.66 7.25
C TRP A 137 4.19 -6.14 8.19
N ASP A 138 2.91 -6.35 7.85
CA ASP A 138 1.77 -6.08 8.73
C ASP A 138 1.62 -7.13 9.84
N LEU A 139 2.18 -8.33 9.61
CA LEU A 139 2.01 -9.47 10.52
C LEU A 139 3.09 -9.53 11.60
N THR A 140 4.15 -8.74 11.46
CA THR A 140 5.29 -8.73 12.39
C THR A 140 5.09 -7.78 13.58
N THR A 141 3.98 -7.04 13.60
CA THR A 141 3.62 -6.09 14.65
C THR A 141 2.60 -6.62 15.66
N GLU A 142 2.27 -7.93 15.61
CA GLU A 142 1.48 -8.63 16.65
C GLU A 142 2.38 -9.41 17.62
#